data_AF-A0A7C8JTV2-F1
#
_entry.id   AF-A0A7C8JTV2-F1
#
_cell.length_a   1.000
_cell.length_b   1.000
_cell.length_c   1.000
_cell.angle_alpha   90.00
_cell.angle_beta   90.00
_cell.angle_gamma   90.00
#
_symmetry.space_group_name_H-M   'P 1'
#
loop_
_entity.id
_entity.type
_entity.pdbx_description
1 polymer ?
#
loop_
_entity_poly.entity_id
_entity_poly.type
_entity_poly.pdbx_seq_one_letter_code
_entity_poly.pdbx_strand_id
1 'polypeptide(L)'
;MGAMLNLGMAIGRPLVGLYSDSWGRINIAGSLTFICALTVFIIWINAKSFGVLIFFALINGAICGTFWTTVPPVTAEVVSLKQLPSALNLIWLFMIAPLTFSEVIGLELRRHYWVGGIEKSDYLHPQVFAGLMYLVAAVMMLLLRGWKIAYEDNVAGDDAGPEQKFGKGRNKWIRWVKV
;
A
#
# COMPACT_ATOMS: atom_id res chain seq x y z
N MET A 1 6.00 18.07 -10.55
CA MET A 1 5.75 17.11 -9.45
C MET A 1 5.71 15.66 -9.94
N GLY A 2 4.94 15.32 -10.99
CA GLY A 2 4.84 13.94 -11.51
C GLY A 2 6.18 13.29 -11.94
N ALA A 3 7.12 14.07 -12.49
CA ALA A 3 8.47 13.56 -12.78
C ALA A 3 9.21 13.07 -11.52
N MET A 4 9.10 13.82 -10.41
CA MET A 4 9.72 13.44 -9.13
C MET A 4 9.05 12.20 -8.53
N LEU A 5 7.74 12.06 -8.72
CA LEU A 5 7.00 10.86 -8.30
C LEU A 5 7.48 9.61 -9.06
N ASN A 6 7.64 9.72 -10.38
CA ASN A 6 8.19 8.64 -11.20
C ASN A 6 9.65 8.31 -10.85
N LEU A 7 10.48 9.32 -10.53
CA LEU A 7 11.83 9.09 -10.00
C LEU A 7 11.78 8.33 -8.66
N GLY A 8 10.86 8.70 -7.77
CA GLY A 8 10.60 7.97 -6.53
C GLY A 8 10.20 6.51 -6.79
N MET A 9 9.33 6.25 -7.77
CA MET A 9 8.96 4.89 -8.16
C MET A 9 10.16 4.08 -8.67
N ALA A 10 11.02 4.68 -9.51
CA ALA A 10 12.20 4.02 -10.04
C ALA A 10 13.15 3.56 -8.91
N ILE A 11 13.28 4.37 -7.86
CA ILE A 11 14.11 4.06 -6.69
C ILE A 11 13.41 3.08 -5.73
N GLY A 12 12.10 3.23 -5.52
CA GLY A 12 11.35 2.41 -4.58
C GLY A 12 11.29 0.93 -4.96
N ARG A 13 11.20 0.62 -6.26
CA ARG A 13 11.10 -0.76 -6.76
C ARG A 13 12.23 -1.69 -6.29
N PRO A 14 13.53 -1.37 -6.48
CA PRO A 14 14.62 -2.22 -6.01
C PRO A 14 14.72 -2.27 -4.48
N LEU A 15 14.52 -1.14 -3.78
CA LEU A 15 14.58 -1.10 -2.32
C LEU A 15 13.57 -2.05 -1.69
N VAL A 16 12.34 -2.00 -2.17
CA VAL A 16 11.26 -2.84 -1.66
C VAL A 16 11.52 -4.30 -1.99
N GLY A 17 12.00 -4.63 -3.19
CA GLY A 17 12.34 -6.00 -3.54
C GLY A 17 13.35 -6.61 -2.55
N LEU A 18 14.41 -5.86 -2.22
CA LEU A 18 15.44 -6.31 -1.28
C LEU A 18 14.92 -6.45 0.16
N TYR A 19 14.12 -5.49 0.64
CA TYR A 19 13.57 -5.54 1.99
C TYR A 19 12.44 -6.58 2.13
N SER A 20 11.60 -6.73 1.10
CA SER A 20 10.44 -7.64 1.04
C SER A 20 10.82 -9.10 1.19
N ASP A 21 11.98 -9.50 0.65
CA ASP A 21 12.45 -10.88 0.76
C ASP A 21 12.96 -11.25 2.17
N SER A 22 13.25 -10.29 3.05
CA SER A 22 13.78 -10.57 4.40
C SER A 22 12.73 -10.52 5.53
N TRP A 23 11.68 -9.69 5.38
CA TRP A 23 10.78 -9.32 6.49
C TRP A 23 9.31 -9.74 6.29
N GLY A 24 9.01 -10.49 5.22
CA GLY A 24 7.64 -10.88 4.90
C GLY A 24 6.97 -9.85 4.00
N ARG A 25 6.50 -10.33 2.84
CA ARG A 25 6.06 -9.48 1.73
C ARG A 25 4.78 -8.72 2.05
N ILE A 26 3.87 -9.36 2.79
CA ILE A 26 2.59 -8.78 3.21
C ILE A 26 2.80 -7.75 4.32
N ASN A 27 3.69 -8.03 5.28
CA ASN A 27 3.99 -7.10 6.37
C ASN A 27 4.62 -5.79 5.88
N ILE A 28 5.55 -5.86 4.92
CA ILE A 28 6.16 -4.68 4.30
C ILE A 28 5.15 -3.90 3.46
N ALA A 29 4.35 -4.57 2.64
CA ALA A 29 3.34 -3.90 1.81
C ALA A 29 2.29 -3.17 2.67
N GLY A 30 1.81 -3.80 3.75
CA GLY A 30 0.89 -3.18 4.70
C GLY A 30 1.50 -2.00 5.44
N SER A 31 2.73 -2.15 5.95
CA SER A 31 3.43 -1.10 6.70
C SER A 31 3.76 0.12 5.83
N LEU A 32 4.22 -0.08 4.59
CA LEU A 32 4.49 1.00 3.66
C LEU A 32 3.21 1.73 3.27
N THR A 33 2.11 1.00 3.05
CA THR A 33 0.80 1.61 2.74
C THR A 33 0.29 2.45 3.92
N PHE A 34 0.49 1.99 5.15
CA PHE A 34 0.15 2.75 6.35
C PHE A 34 1.02 4.01 6.51
N ILE A 35 2.34 3.90 6.30
CA ILE A 35 3.25 5.04 6.30
C ILE A 35 2.86 6.05 5.20
N CYS A 36 2.42 5.56 4.04
CA CYS A 36 1.89 6.40 2.96
C CYS A 36 0.74 7.27 3.45
N ALA A 37 -0.27 6.65 4.08
CA ALA A 37 -1.41 7.37 4.65
C ALA A 37 -0.96 8.44 5.66
N LEU A 38 -0.02 8.11 6.55
CA LEU A 38 0.53 9.07 7.51
C LEU A 38 1.25 10.24 6.83
N THR A 39 2.06 9.97 5.81
CA THR A 39 2.76 11.04 5.07
C THR A 39 1.79 11.94 4.32
N VAL A 40 0.66 11.42 3.85
CA VAL A 40 -0.41 12.24 3.26
C VAL A 40 -1.00 13.19 4.31
N PHE A 41 -1.40 12.68 5.48
CA PHE A 41 -2.00 13.54 6.51
C PHE A 41 -1.01 14.53 7.13
N ILE A 42 0.23 14.10 7.39
CA ILE A 42 1.22 14.90 8.09
C ILE A 42 1.91 15.89 7.14
N ILE A 43 2.38 15.41 5.99
CA ILE A 43 3.20 16.21 5.08
C ILE A 43 2.32 16.93 4.07
N TRP A 44 1.42 16.24 3.37
CA TRP A 44 0.70 16.84 2.24
C TRP A 44 -0.28 17.93 2.67
N ILE A 45 -1.01 17.73 3.79
CA ILE A 45 -1.93 18.75 4.33
C ILE A 45 -1.18 19.99 4.84
N ASN A 46 0.01 19.82 5.44
CA ASN A 46 0.81 20.93 5.97
C ASN A 46 1.78 21.53 4.93
N ALA A 47 1.79 21.04 3.69
CA ALA A 47 2.75 21.43 2.68
C ALA A 47 2.46 22.84 2.13
N LYS A 48 3.10 23.87 2.71
CA LYS A 48 3.00 25.27 2.25
C LYS A 48 4.09 25.70 1.27
N SER A 49 5.08 24.83 1.00
CA SER A 49 6.23 25.14 0.15
C SER A 49 6.50 24.04 -0.87
N PHE A 50 6.86 24.44 -2.09
CA PHE A 50 7.14 23.54 -3.21
C PHE A 50 8.20 22.47 -2.88
N GLY A 51 9.20 22.79 -2.05
CA GLY A 51 10.22 21.81 -1.62
C GLY A 51 9.63 20.65 -0.81
N VAL A 52 8.66 20.95 0.07
CA VAL A 52 7.95 19.93 0.87
C VAL A 52 7.13 19.02 -0.04
N LEU A 53 6.54 19.57 -1.11
CA LEU A 53 5.80 18.78 -2.09
C LEU A 53 6.72 17.84 -2.91
N ILE A 54 7.95 18.26 -3.23
CA ILE A 54 8.93 17.38 -3.90
C ILE A 54 9.34 16.23 -2.99
N PHE A 55 9.65 16.53 -1.72
CA PHE A 55 10.00 15.51 -0.74
C PHE A 55 8.87 14.49 -0.54
N PHE A 56 7.63 14.99 -0.41
CA PHE A 56 6.44 14.17 -0.37
C PHE A 56 6.31 13.27 -1.62
N ALA A 57 6.50 13.83 -2.82
CA ALA A 57 6.38 13.10 -4.08
C ALA A 57 7.44 11.99 -4.23
N LEU A 58 8.66 12.18 -3.72
CA LEU A 58 9.69 11.15 -3.73
C LEU A 58 9.34 9.98 -2.82
N ILE A 59 8.91 10.25 -1.59
CA ILE A 59 8.51 9.23 -0.61
C ILE A 59 7.29 8.46 -1.11
N ASN A 60 6.23 9.18 -1.51
CA ASN A 60 5.00 8.55 -1.98
C ASN A 60 5.21 7.84 -3.33
N GLY A 61 6.10 8.35 -4.18
CA GLY A 61 6.54 7.67 -5.39
C GLY A 61 7.20 6.31 -5.09
N ALA A 62 8.09 6.25 -4.10
CA ALA A 62 8.71 4.99 -3.68
C ALA A 62 7.70 3.98 -3.15
N ILE A 63 6.72 4.44 -2.37
CA ILE A 63 5.66 3.59 -1.84
C ILE A 63 4.71 3.12 -2.95
N CYS A 64 4.33 3.98 -3.89
CA CYS A 64 3.51 3.56 -5.02
C CYS A 64 4.25 2.56 -5.93
N GLY A 65 5.57 2.73 -6.10
CA GLY A 65 6.43 1.77 -6.79
C GLY A 65 6.46 0.39 -6.12
N THR A 66 6.37 0.36 -4.79
CA THR A 66 6.28 -0.86 -3.96
C THR A 66 5.14 -1.76 -4.41
N PHE A 67 3.94 -1.18 -4.56
CA PHE A 67 2.71 -1.90 -4.90
C PHE A 67 2.90 -2.80 -6.12
N TRP A 68 3.46 -2.26 -7.20
CA TRP A 68 3.70 -3.00 -8.44
C TRP A 68 4.68 -4.18 -8.28
N THR A 69 5.64 -4.06 -7.36
CA THR A 69 6.62 -5.13 -7.09
C THR A 69 6.10 -6.20 -6.13
N THR A 70 5.15 -5.85 -5.25
CA THR A 70 4.63 -6.76 -4.23
C THR A 70 3.35 -7.48 -4.67
N VAL A 71 2.60 -6.95 -5.64
CA VAL A 71 1.35 -7.59 -6.12
C VAL A 71 1.57 -9.01 -6.66
N PRO A 72 2.54 -9.28 -7.57
CA PRO A 72 2.78 -10.63 -8.06
C PRO A 72 3.16 -11.65 -6.97
N PRO A 73 4.13 -11.37 -6.07
CA PRO A 73 4.49 -12.34 -5.05
C PRO A 73 3.42 -12.52 -3.97
N VAL A 74 2.67 -11.48 -3.59
CA VAL A 74 1.53 -11.63 -2.67
C VAL A 74 0.43 -12.47 -3.31
N THR A 75 0.14 -12.27 -4.60
CA THR A 75 -0.83 -13.10 -5.33
C THR A 75 -0.37 -14.56 -5.40
N ALA A 76 0.92 -14.81 -5.60
CA ALA A 76 1.51 -16.15 -5.58
C ALA A 76 1.36 -16.88 -4.24
N GLU A 77 1.21 -16.15 -3.14
CA GLU A 77 0.99 -16.72 -1.81
C GLU A 77 -0.50 -17.06 -1.57
N VAL A 78 -1.43 -16.43 -2.30
CA VAL A 78 -2.88 -16.66 -2.14
C VAL A 78 -3.40 -17.69 -3.13
N VAL A 79 -2.86 -17.74 -4.36
CA VAL A 79 -3.28 -18.68 -5.40
C VAL A 79 -2.14 -19.58 -5.84
N SER A 80 -2.48 -20.77 -6.32
CA SER A 80 -1.49 -21.67 -6.93
C SER A 80 -0.79 -21.01 -8.12
N LEU A 81 0.52 -21.25 -8.28
CA LEU A 81 1.35 -20.69 -9.37
C LEU A 81 0.75 -20.90 -10.77
N LYS A 82 0.01 -22.00 -10.97
CA LYS A 82 -0.66 -22.29 -12.25
C LYS A 82 -1.79 -21.32 -12.59
N GLN A 83 -2.45 -20.76 -11.57
CA GLN A 83 -3.57 -19.81 -11.72
C GLN A 83 -3.15 -18.35 -11.50
N LEU A 84 -1.90 -18.11 -11.14
CA LEU A 84 -1.36 -16.77 -10.87
C LEU A 84 -1.59 -15.77 -12.00
N PRO A 85 -1.39 -16.09 -13.30
CA PRO A 85 -1.67 -15.14 -14.38
C PRO A 85 -3.16 -14.75 -14.46
N SER A 86 -4.06 -15.70 -14.18
CA SER A 86 -5.50 -15.45 -14.18
C SER A 86 -5.92 -14.57 -12.99
N ALA A 87 -5.38 -14.84 -11.80
CA ALA A 87 -5.61 -14.02 -10.62
C ALA A 87 -5.10 -12.58 -10.79
N LEU A 88 -3.90 -12.42 -11.38
CA LEU A 88 -3.37 -11.09 -11.69
C LEU A 88 -4.25 -10.33 -12.68
N ASN A 89 -4.70 -10.97 -13.76
CA ASN A 89 -5.62 -10.34 -14.70
C ASN A 89 -6.92 -9.87 -14.03
N LEU A 90 -7.45 -10.67 -13.09
CA LEU A 90 -8.63 -10.27 -12.33
C LEU A 90 -8.36 -9.03 -11.46
N ILE A 91 -7.22 -8.99 -10.75
CA ILE A 91 -6.80 -7.82 -9.97
C ILE A 91 -6.69 -6.58 -10.87
N TRP A 92 -6.06 -6.71 -12.05
CA TRP A 92 -5.92 -5.60 -13.00
C TRP A 92 -7.28 -5.10 -13.50
N LEU A 93 -8.24 -5.99 -13.76
CA LEU A 93 -9.60 -5.61 -14.15
C LEU A 93 -10.32 -4.84 -13.03
N PHE A 94 -10.22 -5.32 -11.78
CA PHE A 94 -10.81 -4.62 -10.63
C PHE A 94 -10.19 -3.24 -10.38
N MET A 95 -8.93 -3.02 -10.76
CA MET A 95 -8.27 -1.72 -10.63
C MET A 95 -8.78 -0.66 -11.62
N ILE A 96 -9.37 -1.06 -12.75
CA ILE A 96 -9.82 -0.10 -13.78
C ILE A 96 -10.86 0.87 -13.19
N ALA A 97 -11.88 0.35 -12.49
CA ALA A 97 -12.93 1.16 -11.91
C ALA A 97 -12.39 2.28 -10.97
N PRO A 98 -11.63 1.98 -9.90
CA PRO A 98 -11.11 3.03 -9.03
C PRO A 98 -10.14 3.97 -9.76
N LEU A 99 -9.32 3.49 -10.70
CA LEU A 99 -8.41 4.35 -11.46
C LEU A 99 -9.16 5.35 -12.34
N THR A 100 -10.20 4.91 -13.05
CA THR A 100 -10.99 5.78 -13.95
C THR A 100 -11.78 6.84 -13.19
N PHE A 101 -12.38 6.50 -12.05
CA PHE A 101 -13.22 7.44 -11.30
C PHE A 101 -12.44 8.30 -10.29
N SER A 102 -11.19 7.93 -9.95
CA SER A 102 -10.39 8.64 -8.93
C SER A 102 -10.22 10.14 -9.24
N GLU A 103 -9.93 10.48 -10.48
CA GLU A 103 -9.69 11.87 -10.89
C GLU A 103 -10.97 12.71 -10.83
N VAL A 104 -12.09 12.17 -11.31
CA VAL A 104 -13.39 12.84 -11.28
C VAL A 104 -13.80 13.11 -9.83
N ILE A 105 -13.67 12.12 -8.94
CA ILE A 105 -13.96 12.28 -7.51
C ILE A 105 -13.05 13.35 -6.89
N GLY A 106 -11.76 13.35 -7.24
CA GLY A 106 -10.80 14.35 -6.75
C GLY A 106 -11.12 15.78 -7.21
N LEU A 107 -11.61 15.93 -8.44
CA LEU A 107 -12.01 17.23 -8.99
C LEU A 107 -13.32 17.74 -8.39
N GLU A 108 -14.33 16.87 -8.24
CA GLU A 108 -15.60 17.23 -7.58
C GLU A 108 -15.40 17.65 -6.12
N LEU A 109 -14.44 17.04 -5.44
CA LEU A 109 -14.16 17.35 -4.03
C LEU A 109 -13.34 18.65 -3.87
N ARG A 110 -12.75 19.18 -4.94
CA ARG A 110 -12.00 20.44 -4.92
C ARG A 110 -12.96 21.62 -4.80
N ARG A 111 -12.80 22.43 -3.76
CA ARG A 111 -13.57 23.68 -3.62
C ARG A 111 -12.87 24.84 -4.32
N HIS A 112 -13.64 25.54 -5.12
CA HIS A 112 -13.22 26.78 -5.76
C HIS A 112 -13.83 27.97 -5.02
N TYR A 113 -12.99 28.93 -4.64
CA TYR A 113 -13.44 30.16 -3.99
C TYR A 113 -12.76 31.37 -4.65
N TRP A 114 -13.51 32.46 -4.78
CA TRP A 114 -13.06 33.67 -5.45
C TRP A 114 -12.78 34.74 -4.40
N VAL A 115 -11.54 35.21 -4.33
CA VAL A 115 -11.15 36.33 -3.43
C VAL A 115 -10.51 37.41 -4.28
N GLY A 116 -11.19 38.55 -4.40
CA GLY A 116 -10.67 39.70 -5.15
C GLY A 116 -10.46 39.45 -6.65
N GLY A 117 -11.30 38.63 -7.29
CA GLY A 117 -11.18 38.29 -8.71
C GLY A 117 -10.12 37.23 -9.05
N ILE A 118 -9.42 36.70 -8.04
CA ILE A 118 -8.47 35.59 -8.19
C ILE A 118 -9.15 34.31 -7.72
N GLU A 119 -9.23 33.32 -8.62
CA GLU A 119 -9.68 31.98 -8.28
C GLU A 119 -8.64 31.30 -7.40
N LYS A 120 -9.02 30.95 -6.18
CA LYS A 120 -8.22 30.12 -5.28
C LYS A 120 -8.90 28.77 -5.09
N SER A 121 -8.09 27.73 -5.05
CA SER A 121 -8.55 26.37 -4.83
C SER A 121 -8.11 25.86 -3.46
N ASP A 122 -9.06 25.30 -2.72
CA ASP A 122 -8.79 24.55 -1.50
C ASP A 122 -8.70 23.06 -1.85
N TYR A 123 -7.51 22.49 -1.65
CA TYR A 123 -7.20 21.08 -1.93
C TYR A 123 -7.30 20.19 -0.68
N LEU A 124 -7.74 20.72 0.46
CA LEU A 124 -7.79 19.97 1.71
C LEU A 124 -8.72 18.75 1.63
N HIS A 125 -9.87 18.88 0.99
CA HIS A 125 -10.84 17.77 0.89
C HIS A 125 -10.32 16.62 -0.01
N PRO A 126 -9.80 16.87 -1.22
CA PRO A 126 -9.13 15.84 -2.02
C PRO A 126 -7.95 15.17 -1.30
N GLN A 127 -7.16 15.93 -0.55
CA GLN A 127 -6.01 15.41 0.22
C GLN A 127 -6.47 14.45 1.32
N VAL A 128 -7.49 14.82 2.09
CA VAL A 128 -8.06 13.98 3.15
C VAL A 128 -8.68 12.72 2.55
N PHE A 129 -9.41 12.83 1.44
CA PHE A 129 -9.97 11.67 0.75
C PHE A 129 -8.88 10.68 0.30
N ALA A 130 -7.81 11.16 -0.33
CA ALA A 130 -6.70 10.32 -0.72
C ALA A 130 -6.02 9.65 0.48
N GLY A 131 -5.79 10.38 1.57
CA GLY A 131 -5.24 9.83 2.81
C GLY A 131 -6.12 8.74 3.43
N LEU A 132 -7.44 8.94 3.45
CA LEU A 132 -8.40 7.95 3.94
C LEU A 132 -8.39 6.68 3.08
N MET A 133 -8.30 6.80 1.77
CA MET A 133 -8.22 5.64 0.87
C MET A 133 -6.96 4.80 1.13
N TYR A 134 -5.81 5.44 1.35
CA TYR A 134 -4.60 4.72 1.77
C TYR A 134 -4.75 4.06 3.15
N LEU A 135 -5.47 4.69 4.08
CA LEU A 135 -5.72 4.13 5.41
C LEU A 135 -6.66 2.91 5.33
N VAL A 136 -7.73 2.99 4.54
CA VAL A 136 -8.62 1.84 4.27
C VAL A 136 -7.85 0.70 3.62
N ALA A 137 -6.97 1.00 2.65
CA ALA A 137 -6.10 -0.01 2.04
C ALA A 137 -5.17 -0.66 3.07
N ALA A 138 -4.57 0.12 3.98
CA ALA A 138 -3.75 -0.41 5.06
C ALA A 138 -4.55 -1.35 5.99
N VAL A 139 -5.78 -0.98 6.35
CA VAL A 139 -6.68 -1.83 7.16
C VAL A 139 -7.04 -3.12 6.42
N MET A 140 -7.38 -3.05 5.13
CA MET A 140 -7.67 -4.24 4.32
C MET A 140 -6.44 -5.17 4.24
N MET A 141 -5.24 -4.61 4.12
CA MET A 141 -3.99 -5.39 4.13
C MET A 141 -3.75 -6.08 5.50
N LEU A 142 -4.09 -5.43 6.61
CA LEU A 142 -4.03 -6.04 7.94
C LEU A 142 -5.02 -7.19 8.09
N LEU A 143 -6.25 -7.03 7.55
CA LEU A 143 -7.25 -8.11 7.55
C LEU A 143 -6.80 -9.29 6.68
N LEU A 144 -6.23 -9.03 5.50
CA LEU A 144 -5.67 -10.06 4.63
C LEU A 144 -4.55 -10.84 5.31
N ARG A 145 -3.67 -10.14 6.05
CA ARG A 145 -2.64 -10.76 6.89
C ARG A 145 -3.27 -11.65 7.97
N GLY A 146 -4.28 -11.16 8.68
CA GLY A 146 -4.98 -11.93 9.71
C GLY A 146 -5.62 -13.20 9.15
N TRP A 147 -6.26 -13.09 7.98
CA TRP A 147 -6.85 -14.24 7.28
C TRP A 147 -5.80 -15.26 6.84
N LYS A 148 -4.66 -14.80 6.30
CA LYS A 148 -3.58 -15.71 5.87
C LYS A 148 -3.01 -16.53 7.03
N ILE A 149 -2.76 -15.88 8.18
CA ILE A 149 -2.28 -16.56 9.39
C ILE A 149 -3.30 -17.61 9.85
N ALA A 150 -4.59 -17.25 9.87
CA ALA A 150 -5.66 -18.18 10.22
C ALA A 150 -5.78 -19.35 9.22
N TYR A 151 -5.61 -19.10 7.93
CA TYR A 151 -5.65 -20.14 6.90
C TYR A 151 -4.49 -21.14 7.07
N GLU A 152 -3.27 -20.65 7.29
CA GLU A 152 -2.11 -21.52 7.57
C GLU A 152 -2.32 -22.37 8.83
N ASP A 153 -2.93 -21.79 9.88
CA ASP A 153 -3.19 -22.51 11.13
C ASP A 153 -4.29 -23.58 10.97
N ASN A 154 -5.29 -23.36 10.11
CA ASN A 154 -6.32 -24.37 9.77
C ASN A 154 -5.76 -25.50 8.91
N VAL A 155 -4.89 -25.19 7.93
CA VAL A 155 -4.25 -26.19 7.07
C VAL A 155 -3.23 -27.03 7.83
N ALA A 156 -2.58 -26.47 8.86
CA ALA A 156 -1.64 -27.21 9.70
C ALA A 156 -2.31 -28.29 10.59
N GLY A 157 -3.63 -28.29 10.72
CA GLY A 157 -4.38 -29.23 11.57
C GLY A 157 -4.12 -29.04 13.07
N ASP A 158 -5.03 -29.50 13.91
CA ASP A 158 -4.86 -29.50 15.39
C ASP A 158 -3.78 -30.49 15.87
N ASP A 159 -3.30 -31.38 14.98
CA ASP A 159 -2.33 -32.44 15.30
C ASP A 159 -0.86 -32.02 15.15
N ALA A 160 -0.56 -30.85 14.56
CA ALA A 160 0.81 -30.36 14.43
C ALA A 160 1.28 -29.72 15.74
N GLY A 161 2.19 -30.41 16.44
CA GLY A 161 2.83 -29.92 17.66
C GLY A 161 3.54 -28.57 17.47
N PRO A 162 3.79 -27.81 18.56
CA PRO A 162 4.38 -26.47 18.49
C PRO A 162 5.72 -26.42 17.72
N GLU A 163 6.49 -27.50 17.68
CA GLU A 163 7.71 -27.56 16.86
C GLU A 163 7.46 -27.55 15.34
N GLN A 164 6.35 -28.10 14.85
CA GLN A 164 5.97 -28.03 13.43
C GLN A 164 5.30 -26.70 13.07
N LYS A 165 4.49 -26.14 13.98
CA LYS A 165 3.82 -24.83 13.78
C LYS A 165 4.74 -23.62 13.94
N PHE A 166 5.80 -23.75 14.74
CA PHE A 166 6.69 -22.63 15.05
C PHE A 166 8.14 -22.85 14.62
N GLY A 167 8.59 -24.10 14.43
CA GLY A 167 10.00 -24.46 14.27
C GLY A 167 10.70 -24.57 15.62
N LYS A 168 11.66 -25.50 15.77
CA LYS A 168 12.44 -25.72 16.99
C LYS A 168 12.95 -24.38 17.57
N GLY A 169 12.48 -24.01 18.76
CA GLY A 169 12.92 -22.81 19.48
C GLY A 169 12.45 -21.46 18.93
N ARG A 170 11.52 -21.42 17.97
CA ARG A 170 11.00 -20.16 17.42
C ARG A 170 9.72 -19.73 18.14
N ASN A 171 9.73 -18.52 18.70
CA ASN A 171 8.57 -17.95 19.38
C ASN A 171 7.48 -17.58 18.37
N LYS A 172 6.20 -17.61 18.79
CA LYS A 172 5.03 -17.13 18.01
C LYS A 172 5.27 -15.74 17.39
N TRP A 173 5.98 -14.87 18.12
CA TRP A 173 6.41 -13.55 17.67
C TRP A 173 7.30 -13.53 16.43
N ILE A 174 8.18 -14.52 16.25
CA ILE A 174 9.08 -14.59 15.08
C ILE A 174 8.31 -15.00 13.82
N ARG A 175 7.29 -15.87 13.95
CA ARG A 175 6.36 -16.18 12.86
C ARG A 175 5.49 -14.96 12.51
N TRP A 176 5.04 -14.21 13.51
CA TRP A 176 4.35 -12.93 13.32
C TRP A 176 5.20 -11.89 12.58
N VAL A 177 6.51 -11.83 12.83
CA VAL A 177 7.40 -10.85 12.16
C VAL A 177 7.73 -11.24 10.72
N LYS A 178 7.66 -12.51 10.35
CA LYS A 178 8.09 -13.02 9.04
C LYS A 178 6.96 -13.30 8.03
N VAL A 179 5.69 -13.26 8.45
CA VAL A 179 4.49 -13.38 7.59
C VAL A 179 3.89 -12.01 7.32
#